data_AF-A0A7W7HEM2-F1
#
_entry.id   AF-A0A7W7HEM2-F1
#
_cell.length_a   1.000
_cell.length_b   1.000
_cell.length_c   1.000
_cell.angle_alpha   90.00
_cell.angle_beta   90.00
_cell.angle_gamma   90.00
#
_symmetry.space_group_name_H-M   'P 1'
#
loop_
_entity.id
_entity.type
_entity.pdbx_description
1 polymer ?
#
loop_
_entity_poly.entity_id
_entity_poly.type
_entity_poly.pdbx_seq_one_letter_code
_entity_poly.pdbx_strand_id
1 'polypeptide(L)'
;MRRAVRMRIFDGQHEVLHRYKILHMVDLDSPALPLMVAGLLAQGIELALALENEEVRTPRLELWCAVSEVKVYDHLGGLIL
;
A
#
# COMPACT_ATOMS: atom_id res chain seq x y z
N MET A 1 -8.17 3.20 15.84
CA MET A 1 -8.34 4.67 15.64
C MET A 1 -7.86 5.04 14.24
N ARG A 2 -8.59 5.89 13.49
CA ARG A 2 -8.16 6.28 12.14
C ARG A 2 -6.97 7.24 12.18
N ARG A 3 -5.94 6.92 11.41
CA ARG A 3 -4.71 7.72 11.24
C ARG A 3 -4.49 8.00 9.76
N ALA A 4 -3.91 9.16 9.46
CA ALA A 4 -3.40 9.44 8.12
C ALA A 4 -2.16 8.59 7.87
N VAL A 5 -2.19 7.79 6.80
CA VAL A 5 -1.07 6.97 6.36
C VAL A 5 -0.72 7.31 4.93
N ARG A 6 0.58 7.38 4.65
CA ARG A 6 1.09 7.43 3.29
C ARG A 6 1.18 6.02 2.75
N MET A 7 0.57 5.82 1.59
CA MET A 7 0.60 4.55 0.89
C MET A 7 1.73 4.55 -0.12
N ARG A 8 2.52 3.49 -0.11
CA ARG A 8 3.60 3.27 -1.08
C ARG A 8 3.49 1.85 -1.61
N ILE A 9 3.52 1.71 -2.92
CA ILE A 9 3.44 0.41 -3.59
C ILE A 9 4.79 0.13 -4.20
N PHE A 10 5.29 -1.05 -3.91
CA PHE A 10 6.57 -1.52 -4.42
C PHE A 10 6.40 -2.75 -5.27
N ASP A 11 7.20 -2.87 -6.32
CA ASP A 11 7.47 -4.13 -7.00
C ASP A 11 8.93 -4.51 -6.77
N GLY A 12 9.18 -5.62 -6.08
CA GLY A 12 10.52 -5.96 -5.62
C GLY A 12 11.10 -4.83 -4.74
N GLN A 13 12.19 -4.18 -5.17
CA GLN A 13 12.82 -3.09 -4.42
C GLN A 13 12.40 -1.68 -4.89
N HIS A 14 11.58 -1.57 -5.93
CA HIS A 14 11.26 -0.30 -6.58
C HIS A 14 9.86 0.18 -6.20
N GLU A 15 9.74 1.46 -5.81
CA GLU A 15 8.43 2.08 -5.59
C GLU A 15 7.82 2.47 -6.94
N VAL A 16 6.66 1.91 -7.27
CA VAL A 16 6.05 2.05 -8.61
C VAL A 16 5.38 3.41 -8.78
N LEU A 17 4.73 3.93 -7.72
CA LEU A 17 4.03 5.21 -7.75
C LEU A 17 4.82 6.33 -7.05
N HIS A 18 6.16 6.30 -7.14
CA HIS A 18 7.05 7.17 -6.35
C HIS A 18 6.86 8.68 -6.59
N ARG A 19 6.29 9.07 -7.75
CA ARG A 19 5.96 10.47 -8.10
C ARG A 19 4.66 10.95 -7.49
N TYR A 20 3.83 10.03 -6.98
CA TYR A 20 2.50 10.33 -6.44
C TYR A 20 2.51 10.22 -4.92
N LYS A 21 1.91 11.21 -4.26
CA LYS A 21 1.71 11.19 -2.80
C LYS A 21 0.27 10.75 -2.53
N ILE A 22 0.10 9.47 -2.18
CA ILE A 22 -1.19 8.88 -1.90
C ILE A 22 -1.37 8.80 -0.37
N LEU A 23 -2.40 9.47 0.15
CA LEU A 23 -2.71 9.55 1.58
C LEU A 23 -4.10 8.96 1.83
N HIS A 24 -4.21 8.08 2.82
CA HIS A 24 -5.48 7.49 3.24
C HIS A 24 -5.69 7.62 4.75
N MET A 25 -6.94 7.73 5.16
CA MET A 25 -7.34 7.62 6.55
C MET A 25 -7.66 6.16 6.86
N VAL A 26 -6.78 5.49 7.60
CA VAL A 26 -6.85 4.06 7.88
C VAL A 26 -6.96 3.82 9.38
N ASP A 27 -7.88 2.95 9.79
CA ASP A 27 -7.85 2.40 11.14
C ASP A 27 -6.90 1.21 11.18
N LEU A 28 -5.70 1.43 11.73
CA LEU A 28 -4.63 0.42 11.80
C LEU A 28 -4.90 -0.69 12.83
N ASP A 29 -5.94 -0.54 13.65
CA ASP A 29 -6.35 -1.49 14.68
C ASP A 29 -7.61 -2.27 14.28
N SER A 30 -8.16 -1.97 13.11
CA SER A 30 -9.38 -2.61 12.62
C SER A 30 -9.15 -4.08 12.27
N PRO A 31 -10.05 -5.00 12.67
CA PRO A 31 -9.99 -6.39 12.22
C PRO A 31 -10.23 -6.53 10.70
N ALA A 32 -10.84 -5.52 10.06
CA ALA A 32 -11.06 -5.48 8.62
C ALA A 32 -9.87 -4.86 7.84
N LEU A 33 -8.79 -4.46 8.52
CA LEU A 33 -7.61 -3.85 7.90
C LEU A 33 -7.01 -4.70 6.78
N PRO A 34 -6.86 -6.04 6.90
CA PRO A 34 -6.32 -6.87 5.81
C PRO A 34 -7.12 -6.76 4.51
N LEU A 35 -8.46 -6.82 4.59
CA LEU A 35 -9.34 -6.72 3.42
C LEU A 35 -9.26 -5.35 2.75
N MET A 36 -9.22 -4.29 3.55
CA MET A 36 -9.09 -2.93 3.04
C MET A 36 -7.72 -2.74 2.38
N VAL A 37 -6.65 -3.28 2.97
CA VAL A 37 -5.30 -3.23 2.38
C VAL A 37 -5.24 -3.98 1.04
N ALA A 38 -5.83 -5.18 0.96
CA ALA A 38 -5.89 -5.92 -0.29
C ALA A 38 -6.58 -5.11 -1.41
N GLY A 39 -7.71 -4.46 -1.10
CA GLY A 39 -8.41 -3.59 -2.04
C GLY A 39 -7.59 -2.37 -2.46
N LEU A 40 -6.88 -1.73 -1.54
CA LEU A 40 -6.04 -0.58 -1.85
C LEU A 40 -4.80 -0.96 -2.67
N LEU A 41 -4.21 -2.14 -2.40
CA LEU A 41 -3.09 -2.66 -3.18
C LEU A 41 -3.53 -2.97 -4.62
N ALA A 42 -4.69 -3.61 -4.80
CA ALA A 42 -5.27 -3.84 -6.14
C ALA A 42 -5.48 -2.52 -6.91
N GLN A 43 -6.11 -1.52 -6.28
CA GLN A 43 -6.33 -0.21 -6.91
C GLN A 43 -5.03 0.48 -7.32
N GLY A 44 -4.00 0.40 -6.47
CA GLY A 44 -2.74 1.04 -6.78
C GLY A 44 -1.88 0.26 -7.80
N ILE A 45 -2.05 -1.06 -7.91
CA ILE A 45 -1.50 -1.84 -9.05
C ILE A 45 -2.18 -1.41 -10.36
N GLU A 46 -3.52 -1.30 -10.38
CA GLU A 46 -4.23 -0.82 -11.56
C GLU A 46 -3.77 0.58 -11.97
N LEU A 47 -3.60 1.48 -11.01
CA LEU A 47 -3.09 2.81 -11.24
C LEU A 47 -1.64 2.80 -11.78
N ALA A 48 -0.77 1.94 -11.23
CA ALA A 48 0.59 1.77 -11.71
C ALA A 48 0.63 1.27 -13.16
N LEU A 49 -0.15 0.23 -13.49
CA LEU A 49 -0.25 -0.30 -14.85
C LEU A 49 -0.73 0.78 -15.84
N ALA A 50 -1.70 1.60 -15.43
CA ALA A 50 -2.25 2.66 -16.28
C ALA A 50 -1.27 3.83 -16.52
N LEU A 51 -0.38 4.13 -15.57
CA LEU A 51 0.49 5.31 -15.62
C LEU A 51 1.91 5.02 -16.11
N GLU A 52 2.51 3.92 -15.66
CA GLU A 52 3.90 3.57 -15.97
C GLU A 52 3.98 2.60 -17.17
N ASN A 53 2.87 1.97 -17.57
CA ASN A 53 2.79 1.00 -18.67
C ASN A 53 3.79 -0.17 -18.53
N GLU A 54 4.14 -0.52 -17.30
CA GLU A 54 5.06 -1.59 -16.93
C GLU A 54 4.33 -2.68 -16.13
N GLU A 55 4.71 -3.94 -16.33
CA GLU A 55 4.15 -5.08 -15.61
C GLU A 55 4.59 -5.07 -14.13
N VAL A 56 3.64 -5.24 -13.21
CA VAL A 56 3.92 -5.36 -11.76
C VAL A 56 3.88 -6.84 -11.36
N ARG A 57 5.02 -7.41 -10.94
CA ARG A 57 5.19 -8.86 -10.75
C ARG A 57 5.08 -9.33 -9.31
N THR A 58 5.63 -8.56 -8.38
CA THR A 58 5.73 -8.89 -6.95
C THR A 58 5.31 -7.70 -6.08
N PRO A 59 4.03 -7.27 -6.18
CA PRO A 59 3.58 -6.07 -5.48
C PRO A 59 3.55 -6.26 -3.96
N ARG A 60 3.98 -5.23 -3.23
CA ARG A 60 3.71 -5.07 -1.79
C ARG A 60 3.20 -3.67 -1.49
N LEU A 61 2.42 -3.56 -0.43
CA LEU A 61 1.96 -2.28 0.10
C LEU A 61 2.67 -1.95 1.41
N GLU A 62 3.18 -0.73 1.50
CA GLU A 62 3.67 -0.17 2.76
C GLU A 62 2.77 0.99 3.20
N LEU A 63 2.26 0.91 4.43
CA LEU A 63 1.51 1.97 5.10
C LEU A 63 2.43 2.70 6.07
N TRP A 64 2.75 3.96 5.75
CA TRP A 64 3.64 4.81 6.55
C TRP A 64 2.83 5.80 7.38
N CYS A 65 2.80 5.62 8.70
CA CYS A 65 2.18 6.59 9.60
C CYS A 65 3.21 7.62 10.08
N ALA A 66 2.85 8.90 10.09
CA ALA A 66 3.74 10.01 10.48
C ALA A 66 4.29 9.89 11.91
N VAL A 67 3.66 9.06 12.74
CA VAL A 67 3.99 8.88 14.16
C VAL A 67 4.89 7.65 14.40
N SER A 68 5.62 7.17 13.38
CA SER A 68 6.72 6.18 13.42
C SER A 68 6.41 4.68 13.30
N GLU A 69 5.18 4.29 12.96
CA GLU A 69 4.86 2.90 12.59
C GLU A 69 4.73 2.75 11.08
N VAL A 70 5.54 1.87 10.48
CA VAL A 70 5.35 1.37 9.12
C VAL A 70 4.75 -0.02 9.25
N LYS A 71 3.59 -0.26 8.62
CA LYS A 71 3.03 -1.60 8.45
C LYS A 71 3.19 -2.05 7.01
N VAL A 72 3.73 -3.24 6.79
CA VAL A 72 4.01 -3.80 5.47
C VAL A 72 3.10 -4.98 5.21
N TYR A 73 2.44 -4.96 4.06
CA TYR A 73 1.52 -6.01 3.64
C TYR A 73 1.93 -6.57 2.28
N ASP A 74 1.79 -7.89 2.12
CA ASP A 74 1.94 -8.52 0.80
C ASP A 74 0.71 -8.33 -0.10
N HIS A 75 0.84 -8.82 -1.33
CA HIS A 75 -0.21 -8.93 -2.32
C HIS A 75 -1.44 -9.75 -1.91
N LEU A 76 -1.39 -10.50 -0.80
CA LEU A 76 -2.52 -11.25 -0.25
C LEU A 76 -3.17 -10.52 0.93
N GLY A 77 -2.67 -9.33 1.30
CA GLY A 77 -3.14 -8.57 2.46
C GLY A 77 -2.63 -9.13 3.81
N GLY A 78 -1.66 -10.04 3.78
CA GLY A 78 -0.97 -10.55 4.96
C GLY A 78 -0.01 -9.49 5.52
N LEU A 79 -0.06 -9.25 6.83
CA LEU A 79 0.91 -8.38 7.51
C LEU A 79 2.25 -9.11 7.62
N ILE A 80 3.33 -8.49 7.16
CA ILE A 80 4.68 -9.05 7.18
C ILE A 80 5.58 -8.32 8.20
N LEU A 81 5.40 -7.01 8.39
CA LEU A 81 6.15 -6.17 9.33
C LEU A 81 5.26 -5.06 9.92
#